data_AF-A0A3D1GRD7-F1
#
_entry.id   AF-A0A3D1GRD7-F1
#
_cell.length_a   1.000
_cell.length_b   1.000
_cell.length_c   1.000
_cell.angle_alpha   90.00
_cell.angle_beta   90.00
_cell.angle_gamma   90.00
#
_symmetry.space_group_name_H-M   'P 1'
#
loop_
_entity.id
_entity.type
_entity.pdbx_description
1 polymer ?
#
loop_
_entity_poly.entity_id
_entity_poly.type
_entity_poly.pdbx_seq_one_letter_code
_entity_poly.pdbx_strand_id
1 'polypeptide(L)'
;IPTAEVPLTNLVADSIVPADQLPMRLTAFTPCFRAEAGSAGRDTRGLIRQHQFSKVELVSIVAPDQSEAELERMTGCAETILQKLGLAYRVLRLCSGDTGFSARQTLDLEVWLPGQDDGRGMYREISSCSNCGPFQARRMKARTRADDRQDTEFVHTLNGSALAVGRCMIALLENGQREDGSVVLPEVLHSYMGTDVLVPQKG
;
A
#
# COMPACT_ATOMS: atom_id res chain seq x y z
N ILE A 1 6.77 -4.96 13.64
CA ILE A 1 7.27 -4.96 12.24
C ILE A 1 6.95 -3.62 11.58
N PRO A 2 7.75 -3.11 10.64
CA PRO A 2 7.47 -1.84 9.94
C PRO A 2 6.40 -1.95 8.85
N THR A 3 6.10 -3.18 8.40
CA THR A 3 5.05 -3.52 7.44
C THR A 3 4.81 -5.05 7.46
N ALA A 4 3.61 -5.50 7.08
CA ALA A 4 3.29 -6.93 6.91
C ALA A 4 4.04 -7.58 5.73
N GLU A 5 4.61 -6.79 4.82
CA GLU A 5 5.50 -7.29 3.75
C GLU A 5 6.58 -8.20 4.31
N VAL A 6 7.22 -7.80 5.42
CA VAL A 6 8.35 -8.54 6.00
C VAL A 6 8.00 -10.00 6.29
N PRO A 7 6.98 -10.32 7.12
CA PRO A 7 6.61 -11.71 7.36
C PRO A 7 5.96 -12.38 6.15
N LEU A 8 5.11 -11.68 5.38
CA LEU A 8 4.37 -12.30 4.26
C LEU A 8 5.31 -12.77 3.14
N THR A 9 6.27 -11.93 2.75
CA THR A 9 7.24 -12.29 1.70
C THR A 9 8.15 -13.45 2.16
N ASN A 10 8.43 -13.56 3.46
CA ASN A 10 9.26 -14.63 4.01
C ASN A 10 8.53 -15.96 4.23
N LEU A 11 7.22 -16.06 3.94
CA LEU A 11 6.51 -17.35 3.99
C LEU A 11 7.10 -18.39 3.02
N VAL A 12 7.78 -17.92 1.97
CA VAL A 12 8.45 -18.76 0.96
C VAL A 12 9.98 -18.80 1.14
N ALA A 13 10.52 -18.32 2.26
CA ALA A 13 11.95 -18.36 2.53
C ALA A 13 12.48 -19.82 2.52
N ASP A 14 13.69 -20.00 1.99
CA ASP A 14 14.39 -21.27 1.84
C ASP A 14 13.58 -22.37 1.12
N SER A 15 12.64 -21.98 0.24
CA SER A 15 11.74 -22.91 -0.46
C SER A 15 11.91 -22.91 -1.98
N ILE A 16 11.47 -24.00 -2.61
CA ILE A 16 11.19 -24.07 -4.05
C ILE A 16 9.66 -24.12 -4.17
N VAL A 17 9.05 -22.98 -4.51
CA VAL A 17 7.61 -22.82 -4.68
C VAL A 17 7.19 -23.56 -5.97
N PRO A 18 6.20 -24.48 -5.91
CA PRO A 18 5.65 -25.12 -7.09
C PRO A 18 5.05 -24.11 -8.08
N ALA A 19 5.22 -24.34 -9.38
CA ALA A 19 4.72 -23.43 -10.42
C ALA A 19 3.19 -23.25 -10.38
N ASP A 20 2.46 -24.32 -10.05
CA ASP A 20 1.00 -24.33 -9.92
C ASP A 20 0.47 -23.54 -8.71
N GLN A 21 1.34 -23.15 -7.77
CA GLN A 21 1.01 -22.25 -6.65
C GLN A 21 1.26 -20.78 -6.97
N LEU A 22 1.81 -20.47 -8.15
CA LEU A 22 2.07 -19.10 -8.59
C LEU A 22 0.97 -18.61 -9.56
N PRO A 23 0.55 -17.34 -9.48
CA PRO A 23 0.96 -16.32 -8.51
C PRO A 23 0.35 -16.56 -7.12
N MET A 24 1.19 -16.55 -6.09
CA MET A 24 0.73 -16.57 -4.70
C MET A 24 0.45 -15.13 -4.26
N ARG A 25 -0.82 -14.83 -3.98
CA ARG A 25 -1.28 -13.49 -3.58
C ARG A 25 -1.78 -13.53 -2.14
N LEU A 26 -1.17 -12.70 -1.31
CA LEU A 26 -1.39 -12.67 0.13
C LEU A 26 -1.81 -11.27 0.55
N THR A 27 -2.60 -11.19 1.62
CA THR A 27 -2.93 -9.92 2.27
C THR A 27 -2.96 -10.07 3.78
N ALA A 28 -2.60 -9.01 4.50
CA ALA A 28 -2.71 -8.97 5.94
C ALA A 28 -2.94 -7.55 6.45
N PHE A 29 -3.75 -7.43 7.50
CA PHE A 29 -3.88 -6.23 8.31
C PHE A 29 -2.92 -6.32 9.50
N THR A 30 -2.06 -5.33 9.70
CA THR A 30 -1.14 -5.30 10.85
C THR A 30 -0.92 -3.88 11.40
N PRO A 31 -0.69 -3.75 12.72
CA PRO A 31 -0.04 -2.57 13.27
C PRO A 31 1.43 -2.52 12.80
N CYS A 32 1.80 -1.39 12.21
CA CYS A 32 3.12 -1.10 11.68
C CYS A 32 3.85 -0.12 12.61
N PHE A 33 5.12 -0.39 12.90
CA PHE A 33 5.95 0.40 13.81
C PHE A 33 7.19 0.93 13.09
N ARG A 34 7.37 2.25 13.06
CA ARG A 34 8.52 2.93 12.42
C ARG A 34 9.17 3.91 13.38
N ALA A 35 10.50 3.94 13.38
CA ALA A 35 11.27 4.85 14.22
C ALA A 35 11.14 6.32 13.78
N GLU A 36 10.80 6.58 12.51
CA GLU A 36 10.73 7.91 11.89
C GLU A 36 12.01 8.76 12.13
N ALA A 37 13.16 8.09 12.26
CA ALA A 37 14.46 8.74 12.37
C ALA A 37 14.79 9.46 11.05
N GLY A 38 14.97 10.80 11.11
CA GLY A 38 15.33 11.62 9.95
C GLY A 38 14.25 12.62 9.50
N SER A 39 13.03 12.57 10.04
CA SER A 39 11.94 13.48 9.65
C SER A 39 11.83 14.70 10.57
N ALA A 40 12.89 15.50 10.69
CA ALA A 40 12.97 16.65 11.60
C ALA A 40 11.73 17.58 11.53
N GLY A 41 10.75 17.36 12.42
CA GLY A 41 9.55 18.19 12.59
C GLY A 41 8.50 18.17 11.47
N ARG A 42 8.77 17.54 10.32
CA ARG A 42 7.85 17.58 9.17
C ARG A 42 6.68 16.60 9.33
N ASP A 43 5.45 17.10 9.16
CA ASP A 43 4.19 16.33 9.20
C ASP A 43 3.96 15.54 10.53
N THR A 44 4.58 15.96 11.64
CA THR A 44 4.47 15.26 12.95
C THR A 44 3.17 15.57 13.70
N ARG A 45 2.40 16.56 13.26
CA ARG A 45 1.06 16.87 13.80
C ARG A 45 0.00 16.13 13.00
N GLY A 46 -0.93 15.47 13.69
CA GLY A 46 -2.04 14.75 13.06
C GLY A 46 -1.73 13.27 12.80
N LEU A 47 -2.20 12.76 11.66
CA LEU A 47 -2.23 11.32 11.35
C LEU A 47 -1.41 10.93 10.10
N ILE A 48 -0.72 11.90 9.46
CA ILE A 48 0.06 11.64 8.23
C ILE A 48 1.31 10.81 8.53
N ARG A 49 2.01 11.15 9.63
CA ARG A 49 3.23 10.48 10.09
C ARG A 49 3.10 10.14 11.57
N GLN A 50 3.16 8.84 11.87
CA GLN A 50 3.07 8.31 13.23
C GLN A 50 4.09 7.17 13.42
N HIS A 51 4.58 7.00 14.65
CA HIS A 51 5.43 5.86 15.00
C HIS A 51 4.70 4.52 14.91
N GLN A 52 3.38 4.54 15.11
CA GLN A 52 2.50 3.40 14.96
C GLN A 52 1.32 3.76 14.07
N PHE A 53 1.02 2.92 13.08
CA PHE A 53 -0.14 3.07 12.21
C PHE A 53 -0.63 1.71 11.74
N SER A 54 -1.87 1.61 11.26
CA SER A 54 -2.42 0.36 10.73
C SER A 54 -2.40 0.36 9.20
N LYS A 55 -2.08 -0.79 8.61
CA LYS A 55 -2.00 -0.95 7.17
C LYS A 55 -2.51 -2.33 6.74
N VAL A 56 -3.23 -2.36 5.62
CA VAL A 56 -3.53 -3.59 4.87
C VAL A 56 -2.50 -3.71 3.76
N GLU A 57 -1.70 -4.77 3.79
CA GLU A 57 -0.66 -5.05 2.80
C GLU A 57 -1.14 -6.04 1.74
N LEU A 58 -0.64 -5.88 0.53
CA LEU A 58 -0.68 -6.84 -0.57
C LEU A 58 0.73 -7.35 -0.78
N VAL A 59 0.90 -8.66 -0.88
CA VAL A 59 2.17 -9.29 -1.27
C VAL A 59 1.88 -10.31 -2.37
N SER A 60 2.71 -10.30 -3.40
CA SER A 60 2.66 -11.31 -4.45
C SER A 60 4.02 -11.98 -4.62
N ILE A 61 4.02 -13.31 -4.65
CA ILE A 61 5.13 -14.12 -5.12
C ILE A 61 4.74 -14.65 -6.50
N VAL A 62 5.55 -14.38 -7.52
CA VAL A 62 5.19 -14.70 -8.91
C VAL A 62 6.36 -15.30 -9.68
N ALA A 63 6.05 -15.98 -10.78
CA ALA A 63 7.06 -16.36 -11.76
C ALA A 63 7.68 -15.10 -12.40
N PRO A 64 8.97 -15.13 -12.80
CA PRO A 64 9.67 -13.94 -13.30
C PRO A 64 8.99 -13.24 -14.48
N ASP A 65 8.39 -14.00 -15.38
CA ASP A 65 7.69 -13.55 -16.59
C ASP A 65 6.35 -12.85 -16.31
N GLN A 66 5.74 -13.12 -15.15
CA GLN A 66 4.47 -12.49 -14.72
C GLN A 66 4.67 -11.20 -13.92
N SER A 67 5.92 -10.84 -13.63
CA SER A 67 6.26 -9.82 -12.65
C SER A 67 5.79 -8.40 -13.00
N GLU A 68 5.84 -8.00 -14.26
CA GLU A 68 5.42 -6.65 -14.68
C GLU A 68 3.89 -6.54 -14.70
N ALA A 69 3.19 -7.55 -15.24
CA ALA A 69 1.73 -7.62 -15.23
C ALA A 69 1.15 -7.66 -13.80
N GLU A 70 1.84 -8.32 -12.86
CA GLU A 70 1.42 -8.35 -11.47
C GLU A 70 1.53 -6.98 -10.78
N LEU A 71 2.50 -6.15 -11.16
CA LEU A 71 2.62 -4.79 -10.62
C LEU A 71 1.40 -3.95 -11.04
N GLU A 72 1.04 -3.97 -12.33
CA GLU A 72 -0.12 -3.25 -12.85
C GLU A 72 -1.40 -3.72 -12.17
N ARG A 73 -1.60 -5.04 -12.03
CA ARG A 73 -2.74 -5.61 -11.32
C ARG A 73 -2.79 -5.20 -9.85
N MET A 74 -1.65 -5.21 -9.16
CA MET A 74 -1.55 -4.84 -7.74
C MET A 74 -1.88 -3.36 -7.54
N THR A 75 -1.33 -2.48 -8.38
CA THR A 75 -1.67 -1.05 -8.40
C THR A 75 -3.17 -0.85 -8.64
N GLY A 76 -3.74 -1.55 -9.63
CA GLY A 76 -5.18 -1.51 -9.90
C GLY A 76 -6.06 -1.96 -8.72
N CYS A 77 -5.57 -2.86 -7.87
CA CYS A 77 -6.27 -3.24 -6.63
C CYS A 77 -6.32 -2.09 -5.62
N ALA A 78 -5.21 -1.36 -5.43
CA ALA A 78 -5.17 -0.18 -4.57
C ALA A 78 -6.05 0.95 -5.14
N GLU A 79 -5.99 1.17 -6.45
CA GLU A 79 -6.83 2.15 -7.15
C GLU A 79 -8.32 1.86 -6.99
N THR A 80 -8.73 0.61 -7.15
CA THR A 80 -10.14 0.19 -6.99
C THR A 80 -10.70 0.61 -5.64
N ILE A 81 -9.88 0.59 -4.58
CA ILE A 81 -10.33 1.00 -3.26
C ILE A 81 -10.55 2.52 -3.21
N LEU A 82 -9.62 3.32 -3.74
CA LEU A 82 -9.77 4.78 -3.80
C LEU A 82 -10.97 5.20 -4.65
N GLN A 83 -11.20 4.52 -5.79
CA GLN A 83 -12.35 4.73 -6.66
C GLN A 83 -13.67 4.44 -5.94
N LYS A 84 -13.76 3.31 -5.22
CA LYS A 84 -14.95 2.95 -4.42
C LYS A 84 -15.21 3.95 -3.29
N LEU A 85 -14.15 4.51 -2.70
CA LEU A 85 -14.26 5.56 -1.69
C LEU A 85 -14.59 6.94 -2.29
N GLY A 86 -14.63 7.08 -3.62
CA GLY A 86 -14.91 8.36 -4.28
C GLY A 86 -13.79 9.39 -4.11
N LEU A 87 -12.55 8.95 -3.88
CA LEU A 87 -11.42 9.84 -3.64
C LEU A 87 -10.68 10.16 -4.94
N ALA A 88 -10.43 11.44 -5.20
CA ALA A 88 -9.58 11.87 -6.31
C ALA A 88 -8.12 11.51 -6.04
N TYR A 89 -7.46 10.84 -6.98
CA TYR A 89 -6.08 10.41 -6.84
C TYR A 89 -5.31 10.50 -8.16
N ARG A 90 -3.99 10.39 -8.09
CA ARG A 90 -3.08 10.23 -9.23
C ARG A 90 -2.12 9.08 -8.98
N VAL A 91 -1.64 8.47 -10.07
CA VAL A 91 -0.59 7.44 -10.02
C VAL A 91 0.71 8.02 -10.54
N LEU A 92 1.79 7.82 -9.80
CA LEU A 92 3.13 8.30 -10.13
C LEU A 92 4.09 7.14 -10.23
N ARG A 93 4.84 7.08 -11.34
CA ARG A 93 6.02 6.21 -11.41
C ARG A 93 7.19 6.94 -10.78
N LEU A 94 7.78 6.35 -9.73
CA LEU A 94 8.91 6.98 -9.05
C LEU A 94 10.16 7.02 -9.94
N CYS A 95 10.93 8.09 -9.80
CA CYS A 95 12.24 8.19 -10.43
C CYS A 95 13.25 7.27 -9.71
N SER A 96 14.41 7.03 -10.32
CA SER A 96 15.44 6.17 -9.72
C SER A 96 15.97 6.69 -8.37
N GLY A 97 15.93 8.01 -8.14
CA GLY A 97 16.35 8.62 -6.87
C GLY A 97 15.38 8.40 -5.71
N ASP A 98 14.09 8.20 -6.01
CA ASP A 98 13.03 7.99 -5.01
C ASP A 98 12.62 6.51 -4.89
N THR A 99 13.05 5.66 -5.82
CA THR A 99 12.76 4.22 -5.78
C THR A 99 13.49 3.57 -4.60
N GLY A 100 12.74 2.85 -3.76
CA GLY A 100 13.28 2.20 -2.57
C GLY A 100 14.33 1.12 -2.89
N PHE A 101 15.25 0.90 -1.96
CA PHE A 101 16.42 0.02 -2.13
C PHE A 101 16.12 -1.40 -2.65
N SER A 102 14.97 -1.98 -2.26
CA SER A 102 14.56 -3.32 -2.67
C SER A 102 13.80 -3.37 -3.99
N ALA A 103 13.35 -2.23 -4.52
CA ALA A 103 12.48 -2.14 -5.68
C ALA A 103 13.26 -1.89 -6.97
N ARG A 104 12.85 -2.54 -8.06
CA ARG A 104 13.27 -2.18 -9.43
C ARG A 104 12.31 -1.20 -10.09
N GLN A 105 11.07 -1.12 -9.61
CA GLN A 105 10.06 -0.15 -10.04
C GLN A 105 9.03 0.02 -8.93
N THR A 106 8.62 1.27 -8.68
CA THR A 106 7.57 1.62 -7.73
C THR A 106 6.54 2.56 -8.38
N LEU A 107 5.27 2.29 -8.12
CA LEU A 107 4.13 3.12 -8.47
C LEU A 107 3.46 3.61 -7.18
N ASP A 108 3.47 4.92 -6.95
CA ASP A 108 2.80 5.55 -5.82
C ASP A 108 1.42 6.04 -6.25
N LEU A 109 0.45 5.86 -5.36
CA LEU A 109 -0.85 6.51 -5.47
C LEU A 109 -0.88 7.65 -4.47
N GLU A 110 -1.21 8.83 -4.97
CA GLU A 110 -1.40 10.01 -4.13
C GLU A 110 -2.85 10.46 -4.18
N VAL A 111 -3.43 10.72 -3.02
CA VAL A 111 -4.81 11.20 -2.86
C VAL A 111 -4.82 12.70 -2.67
N TRP A 112 -5.84 13.36 -3.22
CA TRP A 112 -6.07 14.80 -3.01
C TRP A 112 -6.56 15.07 -1.59
N LEU A 113 -5.88 15.99 -0.90
CA LEU A 113 -6.22 16.43 0.45
C LEU A 113 -6.42 17.95 0.45
N PRO A 114 -7.67 18.46 0.51
CA PRO A 114 -7.96 19.89 0.34
C PRO A 114 -7.51 20.78 1.51
N GLY A 115 -7.36 20.25 2.73
CA GLY A 115 -6.92 21.01 3.90
C GLY A 115 -5.41 21.22 3.99
N GLN A 116 -4.64 20.54 3.15
CA GLN A 116 -3.18 20.67 3.10
C GLN A 116 -2.74 22.00 2.45
N ASP A 117 -1.47 22.38 2.66
CA ASP A 117 -0.88 23.62 2.11
C ASP A 117 -1.73 24.86 2.44
N ASP A 118 -2.04 25.04 3.73
CA ASP A 118 -2.88 26.13 4.25
C ASP A 118 -4.24 26.24 3.53
N GLY A 119 -4.85 25.10 3.22
CA GLY A 119 -6.16 25.01 2.56
C GLY A 119 -6.15 25.16 1.04
N ARG A 120 -4.96 25.21 0.40
CA ARG A 120 -4.82 25.20 -1.07
C ARG A 120 -4.97 23.81 -1.67
N GLY A 121 -4.78 22.79 -0.83
CA GLY A 121 -4.86 21.40 -1.18
C GLY A 121 -3.61 20.86 -1.85
N MET A 122 -3.35 19.56 -1.63
CA MET A 122 -2.16 18.89 -2.16
C MET A 122 -2.39 17.39 -2.31
N TYR A 123 -1.77 16.78 -3.32
CA TYR A 123 -1.68 15.33 -3.44
C TYR A 123 -0.66 14.77 -2.46
N ARG A 124 -1.05 13.75 -1.69
CA ARG A 124 -0.18 13.07 -0.72
C ARG A 124 -0.24 11.56 -0.90
N GLU A 125 0.89 10.89 -0.76
CA GLU A 125 1.02 9.43 -0.86
C GLU A 125 0.04 8.71 0.10
N ILE A 126 -0.79 7.82 -0.44
CA ILE A 126 -1.69 6.94 0.33
C ILE A 126 -1.37 5.46 0.15
N SER A 127 -0.72 5.11 -0.97
CA SER A 127 -0.27 3.76 -1.28
C SER A 127 1.01 3.81 -2.11
N SER A 128 1.81 2.76 -1.99
CA SER A 128 3.02 2.53 -2.78
C SER A 128 3.04 1.04 -3.14
N CYS A 129 3.20 0.75 -4.43
CA CYS A 129 3.25 -0.61 -5.00
C CYS A 129 4.58 -0.81 -5.71
N SER A 130 5.34 -1.80 -5.28
CA SER A 130 6.72 -2.04 -5.73
C SER A 130 6.89 -3.44 -6.30
N ASN A 131 7.60 -3.49 -7.43
CA ASN A 131 8.15 -4.73 -7.95
C ASN A 131 9.62 -4.82 -7.54
N CYS A 132 9.97 -5.84 -6.76
CA CYS A 132 11.33 -6.08 -6.27
C CYS A 132 12.13 -7.03 -7.17
N GLY A 133 11.52 -7.58 -8.23
CA GLY A 133 12.11 -8.64 -9.03
C GLY A 133 12.63 -9.78 -8.13
N PRO A 134 13.82 -10.33 -8.42
CA PRO A 134 14.41 -11.39 -7.61
C PRO A 134 15.20 -10.85 -6.40
N PHE A 135 15.18 -9.54 -6.10
CA PHE A 135 16.06 -8.94 -5.10
C PHE A 135 15.85 -9.54 -3.69
N GLN A 136 14.60 -9.62 -3.26
CA GLN A 136 14.23 -10.22 -1.98
C GLN A 136 14.39 -11.74 -2.03
N ALA A 137 13.94 -12.37 -3.12
CA ALA A 137 14.06 -13.82 -3.37
C ALA A 137 15.49 -14.35 -3.24
N ARG A 138 16.49 -13.62 -3.74
CA ARG A 138 17.91 -13.98 -3.60
C ARG A 138 18.38 -14.00 -2.14
N ARG A 139 17.90 -13.07 -1.32
CA ARG A 139 18.25 -12.97 0.10
C ARG A 139 17.57 -14.05 0.94
N MET A 140 16.33 -14.37 0.60
CA MET A 140 15.53 -15.40 1.27
C MET A 140 15.67 -16.80 0.63
N LYS A 141 16.49 -16.96 -0.41
CA LYS A 141 16.68 -18.21 -1.18
C LYS A 141 15.40 -18.86 -1.71
N ALA A 142 14.37 -18.05 -1.99
CA ALA A 142 13.11 -18.53 -2.55
C ALA A 142 13.20 -18.70 -4.07
N ARG A 143 12.83 -19.88 -4.55
CA ARG A 143 12.95 -20.25 -5.97
C ARG A 143 11.64 -20.86 -6.48
N THR A 144 11.52 -21.00 -7.78
CA THR A 144 10.48 -21.78 -8.44
C THR A 144 11.11 -22.66 -9.51
N ARG A 145 10.37 -23.65 -9.97
CA ARG A 145 10.75 -24.55 -11.06
C ARG A 145 9.59 -24.61 -12.03
N ALA A 146 9.82 -24.17 -13.26
CA ALA A 146 8.86 -24.38 -14.33
C ALA A 146 8.79 -25.88 -14.68
N ASP A 147 7.60 -26.38 -15.03
CA ASP A 147 7.35 -27.81 -15.28
C ASP A 147 8.23 -28.39 -16.41
N ASP A 148 8.70 -27.52 -17.32
CA ASP A 148 9.52 -27.86 -18.48
C ASP A 148 11.04 -27.68 -18.24
N ARG A 149 11.47 -27.25 -17.05
CA ARG A 149 12.88 -26.95 -16.75
C ARG A 149 13.47 -27.79 -15.61
N GLN A 150 14.68 -28.32 -15.85
CA GLN A 150 15.48 -28.98 -14.81
C GLN A 150 16.13 -28.02 -13.82
N ASP A 151 16.26 -26.74 -14.15
CA ASP A 151 16.85 -25.74 -13.28
C ASP A 151 15.79 -24.91 -12.55
N THR A 152 16.13 -24.50 -11.33
CA THR A 152 15.31 -23.56 -10.56
C THR A 152 15.70 -22.13 -10.85
N GLU A 153 14.74 -21.22 -10.87
CA GLU A 153 14.98 -19.77 -10.93
C GLU A 153 14.43 -19.06 -9.70
N PHE A 154 14.89 -17.84 -9.42
CA PHE A 154 14.37 -17.06 -8.30
C PHE A 154 12.98 -16.52 -8.64
N VAL A 155 12.03 -16.68 -7.72
CA VAL A 155 10.71 -16.02 -7.84
C VAL A 155 10.88 -14.50 -7.85
N HIS A 156 9.91 -13.80 -8.42
CA HIS A 156 9.78 -12.37 -8.24
C HIS A 156 8.84 -12.04 -7.09
N THR A 157 9.13 -10.94 -6.42
CA THR A 157 8.41 -10.48 -5.23
C THR A 157 7.85 -9.09 -5.49
N LEU A 158 6.60 -8.88 -5.09
CA LEU A 158 5.93 -7.60 -5.17
C LEU A 158 5.24 -7.32 -3.84
N ASN A 159 5.17 -6.06 -3.49
CA ASN A 159 4.44 -5.60 -2.32
C ASN A 159 3.72 -4.30 -2.63
N GLY A 160 2.60 -4.08 -1.96
CA GLY A 160 1.79 -2.90 -2.15
C GLY A 160 1.00 -2.59 -0.89
N SER A 161 0.82 -1.31 -0.61
CA SER A 161 -0.15 -0.90 0.41
C SER A 161 -1.54 -0.95 -0.22
N ALA A 162 -2.43 -1.84 0.18
CA ALA A 162 -3.83 -1.77 -0.26
C ALA A 162 -4.44 -0.44 0.21
N LEU A 163 -4.20 -0.14 1.50
CA LEU A 163 -4.60 1.10 2.16
C LEU A 163 -3.76 1.31 3.43
N ALA A 164 -3.16 2.49 3.56
CA ALA A 164 -2.68 2.99 4.85
C ALA A 164 -3.86 3.64 5.59
N VAL A 165 -4.38 2.95 6.62
CA VAL A 165 -5.67 3.30 7.27
C VAL A 165 -5.68 4.73 7.82
N GLY A 166 -4.59 5.17 8.46
CA GLY A 166 -4.49 6.52 9.01
C GLY A 166 -4.56 7.62 7.94
N ARG A 167 -3.83 7.45 6.83
CA ARG A 167 -3.85 8.41 5.70
C ARG A 167 -5.20 8.40 4.97
N CYS A 168 -5.82 7.23 4.85
CA CYS A 168 -7.17 7.12 4.32
C CYS A 168 -8.20 7.85 5.18
N MET A 169 -8.08 7.78 6.50
CA MET A 169 -8.97 8.50 7.40
C MET A 169 -8.86 10.02 7.20
N ILE A 170 -7.63 10.55 7.02
CA ILE A 170 -7.44 11.96 6.67
C ILE A 170 -8.14 12.30 5.36
N ALA A 171 -7.97 11.47 4.32
CA ALA A 171 -8.61 11.70 3.03
C ALA A 171 -10.13 11.73 3.12
N LEU A 172 -10.73 10.83 3.90
CA LEU A 172 -12.18 10.80 4.13
C LEU A 172 -12.67 12.02 4.92
N LEU A 173 -11.94 12.41 5.97
CA LEU A 173 -12.29 13.57 6.77
C LEU A 173 -12.19 14.87 5.97
N GLU A 174 -11.09 15.10 5.26
CA GLU A 174 -10.87 16.34 4.53
C GLU A 174 -11.77 16.49 3.30
N ASN A 175 -12.03 15.40 2.56
CA ASN A 175 -12.89 15.45 1.37
C ASN A 175 -14.38 15.35 1.71
N GLY A 176 -14.74 14.81 2.88
CA GLY A 176 -16.13 14.67 3.33
C GLY A 176 -16.65 15.79 4.21
N GLN A 177 -15.78 16.73 4.65
CA GLN A 177 -16.16 17.77 5.60
C GLN A 177 -17.24 18.73 5.07
N ARG A 178 -18.08 19.21 5.97
CA ARG A 178 -19.08 20.26 5.76
C ARG A 178 -18.79 21.47 6.66
N GLU A 179 -19.39 22.61 6.35
CA GLU A 179 -19.21 23.87 7.09
C GLU A 179 -19.60 23.75 8.58
N ASP A 180 -20.58 22.90 8.90
CA ASP A 180 -21.02 22.63 10.28
C ASP A 180 -20.09 21.68 11.05
N GLY A 181 -18.98 21.25 10.44
CA GLY A 181 -18.00 20.32 11.01
C GLY A 181 -18.38 18.85 10.90
N SER A 182 -19.55 18.51 10.33
CA SER A 182 -19.89 17.12 10.03
C SER A 182 -19.10 16.59 8.83
N VAL A 183 -18.96 15.26 8.74
CA VAL A 183 -18.23 14.60 7.64
C VAL A 183 -19.13 13.56 6.98
N VAL A 184 -19.38 13.74 5.69
CA VAL A 184 -20.08 12.75 4.86
C VAL A 184 -19.18 11.56 4.58
N LEU A 185 -19.69 10.36 4.80
CA LEU A 185 -18.99 9.12 4.50
C LEU A 185 -19.34 8.62 3.10
N PRO A 186 -18.38 8.05 2.35
CA PRO A 186 -18.66 7.32 1.12
C PRO A 186 -19.67 6.19 1.35
N GLU A 187 -20.56 5.99 0.37
CA GLU A 187 -21.64 4.99 0.43
C GLU A 187 -21.13 3.59 0.78
N VAL A 188 -19.97 3.20 0.23
CA VAL A 188 -19.35 1.90 0.47
C VAL A 188 -18.95 1.66 1.94
N LEU A 189 -18.94 2.69 2.79
CA LEU A 189 -18.64 2.58 4.21
C LEU A 189 -19.89 2.51 5.10
N HIS A 190 -21.08 2.85 4.59
CA HIS A 190 -22.28 3.01 5.42
C HIS A 190 -22.63 1.73 6.19
N SER A 191 -22.54 0.56 5.55
CA SER A 191 -22.81 -0.73 6.22
C SER A 191 -21.81 -1.08 7.31
N TYR A 192 -20.57 -0.59 7.21
CA TYR A 192 -19.52 -0.82 8.21
C TYR A 192 -19.62 0.17 9.37
N MET A 193 -20.05 1.41 9.08
CA MET A 193 -20.10 2.51 10.04
C MET A 193 -21.46 2.65 10.73
N GLY A 194 -22.53 2.09 10.15
CA GLY A 194 -23.91 2.23 10.66
C GLY A 194 -24.50 3.63 10.50
N THR A 195 -23.81 4.53 9.79
CA THR A 195 -24.20 5.91 9.53
C THR A 195 -23.62 6.38 8.19
N ASP A 196 -24.25 7.37 7.57
CA ASP A 196 -23.78 8.06 6.37
C ASP A 196 -23.00 9.35 6.68
N VAL A 197 -23.04 9.80 7.94
CA VAL A 197 -22.40 11.04 8.39
C VAL A 197 -21.79 10.87 9.78
N LEU A 198 -20.60 11.46 9.99
CA LEU A 198 -20.02 11.68 11.30
C LEU A 198 -20.37 13.08 11.77
N VAL A 199 -20.94 13.21 12.96
CA VAL A 199 -21.34 14.49 13.55
C VAL A 199 -20.41 14.87 14.70
N PRO A 200 -20.05 16.17 14.85
CA PRO A 200 -19.31 16.63 16.01
C PRO A 200 -20.07 16.31 17.31
N GLN A 201 -19.36 15.80 18.32
CA GLN A 201 -19.95 15.71 19.65
C GLN A 201 -20.18 17.13 20.19
N LYS A 202 -21.41 17.42 20.60
CA LYS A 202 -21.71 18.61 21.40
C LYS A 202 -21.10 18.37 22.79
N GLY A 203 -20.14 19.21 23.15
CA GLY A 203 -19.56 19.26 24.49
C GLY A 203 -20.57 19.69 25.55
#